data_AF-A0A7W1BIU8-F1
#
_entry.id   AF-A0A7W1BIU8-F1
#
_cell.length_a   1.000
_cell.length_b   1.000
_cell.length_c   1.000
_cell.angle_alpha   90.00
_cell.angle_beta   90.00
_cell.angle_gamma   90.00
#
_symmetry.space_group_name_H-M   'P 1'
#
loop_
_entity.id
_entity.type
_entity.pdbx_description
1 polymer ?
#
loop_
_entity_poly.entity_id
_entity_poly.type
_entity_poly.pdbx_seq_one_letter_code
_entity_poly.pdbx_strand_id
1 'polypeptide(L)'
;MTGISDARTRETLRDRFAHSDFKHGQWEPIRAVLDGRAAIVVMPTGSGKSLIYQLPALLLPGLTIVVSPLIALMKDQQDKLAAQGVGAIAAASAMTRTGWRESVSATSPCLAEEALRTFPSRCLFPAEERAH
;
A
#
# COMPACT_ATOMS: atom_id res chain seq x y z
N MET A 1 5.27 15.32 -12.46
CA MET A 1 3.80 15.27 -12.66
C MET A 1 3.46 13.94 -13.27
N THR A 2 2.84 13.01 -12.52
CA THR A 2 2.29 11.81 -13.14
C THR A 2 1.01 12.23 -13.84
N GLY A 3 0.93 12.07 -15.16
CA GLY A 3 -0.21 12.49 -15.99
C GLY A 3 -1.47 11.63 -15.79
N ILE A 4 -1.81 11.30 -14.55
CA ILE A 4 -2.97 10.47 -14.20
C ILE A 4 -4.18 11.38 -14.12
N SER A 5 -5.18 11.12 -14.97
CA SER A 5 -6.39 11.92 -15.01
C SER A 5 -7.37 11.54 -13.89
N ASP A 6 -8.13 12.54 -13.44
CA ASP A 6 -9.25 12.38 -12.51
C ASP A 6 -10.25 11.29 -12.94
N ALA A 7 -10.47 11.14 -14.24
CA ALA A 7 -11.35 10.12 -14.81
C ALA A 7 -10.79 8.70 -14.59
N ARG A 8 -9.50 8.50 -14.87
CA ARG A 8 -8.81 7.21 -14.67
C ARG A 8 -8.78 6.80 -13.20
N THR A 9 -8.58 7.76 -12.30
CA THR A 9 -8.58 7.50 -10.87
C THR A 9 -9.95 7.02 -10.38
N ARG A 10 -11.04 7.65 -10.85
CA ARG A 10 -12.42 7.24 -10.54
C ARG A 10 -12.83 5.92 -11.19
N GLU A 11 -12.30 5.60 -12.36
CA GLU A 11 -12.48 4.29 -13.00
C GLU A 11 -11.85 3.18 -12.16
N THR A 12 -10.58 3.35 -11.78
CA THR A 12 -9.88 2.38 -10.93
C THR A 12 -10.58 2.20 -9.57
N LEU A 13 -11.13 3.28 -9.01
CA LEU A 13 -11.94 3.22 -7.78
C LEU A 13 -13.15 2.28 -7.95
N ARG A 14 -13.88 2.42 -9.06
CA ARG A 14 -15.06 1.59 -9.36
C ARG A 14 -14.67 0.14 -9.61
N ASP A 15 -13.65 -0.08 -10.42
CA ASP A 15 -13.28 -1.43 -10.89
C ASP A 15 -12.59 -2.28 -9.81
N ARG A 16 -11.77 -1.65 -8.95
CA ARG A 16 -10.95 -2.37 -7.96
C ARG A 16 -11.54 -2.37 -6.55
N PHE A 17 -12.29 -1.34 -6.19
CA PHE A 17 -12.84 -1.16 -4.85
C PHE A 17 -14.37 -1.22 -4.79
N ALA A 18 -15.06 -1.35 -5.93
CA ALA A 18 -16.52 -1.35 -6.01
C ALA A 18 -17.17 -0.13 -5.31
N HIS A 19 -16.51 1.03 -5.41
CA HIS A 19 -17.00 2.29 -4.86
C HIS A 19 -17.47 3.21 -5.98
N SER A 20 -18.66 3.80 -5.85
CA SER A 20 -19.23 4.69 -6.85
C SER A 20 -18.50 6.02 -6.96
N ASP A 21 -18.09 6.59 -5.83
CA ASP A 21 -17.28 7.81 -5.76
C ASP A 21 -16.51 7.89 -4.42
N PHE A 22 -15.67 8.91 -4.27
CA PHE A 22 -14.93 9.20 -3.05
C PHE A 22 -15.84 9.65 -1.91
N LYS A 23 -15.55 9.19 -0.70
CA LYS A 23 -16.11 9.80 0.52
C LYS A 23 -15.47 11.16 0.76
N HIS A 24 -16.18 12.01 1.49
CA HIS A 24 -15.69 13.33 1.88
C HIS A 24 -14.28 13.27 2.50
N GLY A 25 -13.38 14.13 2.02
CA GLY A 25 -11.99 14.24 2.49
C GLY A 25 -11.02 13.17 1.98
N GLN A 26 -11.44 12.22 1.14
CA GLN A 26 -10.53 11.25 0.54
C GLN A 26 -9.80 11.80 -0.70
N TRP A 27 -10.48 12.62 -1.50
CA TRP A 27 -9.96 13.04 -2.81
C TRP A 27 -8.75 13.97 -2.70
N GLU A 28 -8.80 14.96 -1.82
CA GLU A 28 -7.72 15.94 -1.65
C GLU A 28 -6.35 15.30 -1.36
N PRO A 29 -6.21 14.38 -0.37
CA PRO A 29 -4.93 13.73 -0.13
C PRO A 29 -4.55 12.73 -1.23
N ILE A 30 -5.51 12.01 -1.84
CA ILE A 30 -5.23 11.13 -2.99
C ILE A 30 -4.61 11.95 -4.13
N ARG A 31 -5.24 13.07 -4.48
CA ARG A 31 -4.75 13.97 -5.53
C ARG A 31 -3.37 14.53 -5.19
N ALA A 32 -3.13 14.94 -3.94
CA ALA A 32 -1.81 15.39 -3.51
C ALA A 32 -0.73 14.32 -3.73
N VAL A 33 -1.00 13.07 -3.35
CA VAL A 33 -0.07 11.95 -3.55
C VAL A 33 0.15 11.66 -5.05
N LEU A 34 -0.92 11.68 -5.86
CA LEU A 34 -0.80 11.53 -7.32
C LEU A 34 -0.01 12.69 -7.96
N ASP A 35 -0.07 13.90 -7.40
CA ASP A 35 0.76 15.01 -7.86
C ASP A 35 2.23 14.91 -7.42
N GLY A 36 2.60 13.88 -6.64
CA GLY A 36 3.92 13.72 -6.05
C GLY A 36 4.17 14.62 -4.84
N ARG A 37 3.10 15.07 -4.16
CA ARG A 37 3.16 15.92 -2.96
C ARG A 37 2.90 15.10 -1.71
N ALA A 38 3.54 15.49 -0.61
CA ALA A 38 3.27 14.90 0.70
C ALA A 38 1.90 15.35 1.24
N ALA A 39 1.22 14.46 1.97
CA ALA A 39 -0.05 14.73 2.63
C ALA A 39 -0.07 14.17 4.05
N ILE A 40 -0.63 14.93 4.99
CA ILE A 40 -0.96 14.47 6.35
C ILE A 40 -2.48 14.41 6.42
N VAL A 41 -3.02 13.26 6.84
CA VAL A 41 -4.45 13.01 6.86
C VAL A 41 -4.89 12.63 8.26
N VAL A 42 -5.87 13.37 8.78
CA VAL A 42 -6.55 13.07 10.04
C VAL A 42 -8.01 12.79 9.72
N MET A 43 -8.43 11.54 9.88
CA MET A 43 -9.80 11.10 9.64
C MET A 43 -10.25 10.13 10.73
N PRO A 44 -11.55 10.10 11.07
CA PRO A 44 -12.06 9.14 12.04
C PRO A 44 -11.90 7.70 11.56
N THR A 45 -11.95 6.74 12.48
CA THR A 45 -12.02 5.31 12.14
C THR A 45 -13.26 5.02 11.28
N GLY A 46 -13.17 4.03 10.39
CA GLY A 46 -14.27 3.72 9.45
C GLY A 46 -14.43 4.67 8.26
N SER A 47 -13.70 5.79 8.23
CA SER A 47 -13.73 6.76 7.11
C SER A 47 -13.16 6.23 5.79
N GLY A 48 -12.46 5.09 5.82
CA GLY A 48 -11.81 4.52 4.64
C GLY A 48 -10.46 5.17 4.33
N LYS A 49 -9.73 5.68 5.34
CA LYS A 49 -8.37 6.24 5.17
C LYS A 49 -7.39 5.33 4.42
N SER A 50 -7.61 4.01 4.44
CA SER A 50 -6.76 3.06 3.71
C SER A 50 -6.79 3.26 2.20
N LEU A 51 -7.92 3.70 1.64
CA LEU A 51 -8.06 4.01 0.22
C LEU A 51 -7.06 5.08 -0.24
N ILE A 52 -6.68 6.00 0.68
CA ILE A 52 -5.84 7.16 0.38
C ILE A 52 -4.42 6.73 -0.05
N TYR A 53 -3.91 5.62 0.48
CA TYR A 53 -2.63 5.05 0.04
C TYR A 53 -2.78 3.87 -0.90
N GLN A 54 -3.87 3.10 -0.81
CA GLN A 54 -4.09 1.93 -1.67
C GLN A 54 -4.39 2.32 -3.12
N LEU A 55 -5.20 3.35 -3.36
CA LEU A 55 -5.54 3.75 -4.73
C LEU A 55 -4.33 4.33 -5.48
N PRO A 56 -3.52 5.24 -4.90
CA PRO A 56 -2.27 5.66 -5.52
C PRO A 56 -1.29 4.51 -5.75
N ALA A 57 -1.23 3.51 -4.85
CA ALA A 57 -0.35 2.35 -5.01
C ALA A 57 -0.63 1.52 -6.27
N LEU A 58 -1.87 1.55 -6.78
CA LEU A 58 -2.26 0.86 -8.01
C LEU A 58 -2.04 1.72 -9.27
N LEU A 59 -1.93 3.04 -9.10
CA LEU A 59 -1.90 4.01 -10.18
C LEU A 59 -0.48 4.52 -10.48
N LEU A 60 0.34 4.64 -9.45
CA LEU A 60 1.72 5.09 -9.54
C LEU A 60 2.65 3.92 -9.85
N PRO A 61 3.67 4.13 -10.69
CA PRO A 61 4.72 3.13 -10.87
C PRO A 61 5.57 2.99 -9.60
N GLY A 62 6.11 1.80 -9.37
CA GLY A 62 7.02 1.51 -8.27
C GLY A 62 6.36 0.89 -7.04
N LEU A 63 7.10 0.86 -5.94
CA LEU A 63 6.71 0.19 -4.69
C LEU A 63 6.09 1.18 -3.71
N THR A 64 4.89 0.86 -3.20
CA THR A 64 4.29 1.58 -2.07
C THR A 64 4.60 0.86 -0.76
N ILE A 65 5.11 1.61 0.21
CA ILE A 65 5.44 1.08 1.54
C ILE A 65 4.46 1.66 2.57
N VAL A 66 3.81 0.78 3.34
CA VAL A 66 2.85 1.14 4.38
C VAL A 66 3.40 0.71 5.73
N VAL A 67 3.55 1.68 6.64
CA VAL A 67 4.01 1.43 8.02
C VAL A 67 2.78 1.26 8.91
N SER A 68 2.72 0.17 9.68
CA SER A 68 1.64 -0.06 10.65
C SER A 68 2.23 -0.52 11.99
N PRO A 69 1.73 -0.02 13.13
CA PRO A 69 2.27 -0.36 14.45
C PRO A 69 1.88 -1.75 14.94
N LEU A 70 0.85 -2.39 14.37
CA LEU A 70 0.31 -3.67 14.84
C LEU A 70 0.36 -4.75 13.76
N ILE A 71 0.95 -5.90 14.08
CA ILE A 71 1.06 -7.07 13.18
C ILE A 71 -0.32 -7.58 12.76
N ALA A 72 -1.29 -7.64 13.69
CA ALA A 72 -2.66 -8.04 13.39
C ALA A 72 -3.31 -7.15 12.32
N LEU A 73 -3.06 -5.84 12.37
CA LEU A 73 -3.58 -4.89 11.38
C LEU A 73 -2.93 -5.06 10.01
N MET A 74 -1.66 -5.46 9.96
CA MET A 74 -0.96 -5.75 8.70
C MET A 74 -1.55 -6.97 8.00
N LYS A 75 -1.86 -8.03 8.75
CA LYS A 75 -2.50 -9.26 8.24
C LYS A 75 -3.88 -8.98 7.66
N ASP A 76 -4.73 -8.25 8.40
CA ASP A 76 -6.06 -7.86 7.93
C ASP A 76 -6.02 -7.04 6.63
N GLN A 77 -5.00 -6.19 6.46
CA GLN A 77 -4.82 -5.41 5.25
C GLN A 77 -4.30 -6.27 4.08
N GLN A 78 -3.37 -7.19 4.36
CA GLN A 78 -2.85 -8.12 3.35
C GLN A 78 -3.95 -9.03 2.83
N ASP A 79 -4.78 -9.61 3.70
CA ASP A 79 -5.87 -10.50 3.32
C ASP A 79 -6.92 -9.79 2.45
N LYS A 80 -7.23 -8.52 2.77
CA LYS A 80 -8.13 -7.69 1.95
C LYS A 80 -7.55 -7.38 0.57
N LEU A 81 -6.26 -7.07 0.48
CA LEU A 81 -5.57 -6.81 -0.78
C LEU A 81 -5.47 -8.08 -1.64
N ALA A 82 -5.17 -9.22 -1.02
CA ALA A 82 -5.14 -10.51 -1.69
C ALA A 82 -6.52 -10.89 -2.27
N ALA A 83 -7.61 -10.65 -1.52
CA ALA A 83 -8.97 -10.83 -2.02
C ALA A 83 -9.33 -9.92 -3.22
N GLN A 84 -8.61 -8.80 -3.38
CA GLN A 84 -8.74 -7.88 -4.51
C GLN A 84 -7.76 -8.18 -5.65
N GLY A 85 -6.99 -9.28 -5.56
CA GLY A 85 -5.98 -9.66 -6.54
C GLY A 85 -4.75 -8.74 -6.56
N VAL A 86 -4.52 -7.99 -5.48
CA VAL A 86 -3.37 -7.11 -5.31
C VAL A 86 -2.28 -7.85 -4.53
N GLY A 87 -1.10 -7.98 -5.13
CA GLY A 87 0.06 -8.57 -4.46
C GLY A 87 0.53 -7.67 -3.31
N ALA A 88 0.52 -8.20 -2.08
CA ALA A 88 0.98 -7.48 -0.89
C ALA A 88 1.81 -8.42 0.00
N ILE A 89 2.90 -7.88 0.56
CA ILE A 89 3.81 -8.60 1.46
C ILE A 89 3.80 -7.89 2.81
N ALA A 90 3.49 -8.61 3.88
CA ALA A 90 3.67 -8.14 5.24
C ALA A 90 5.05 -8.56 5.76
N ALA A 91 5.84 -7.61 6.27
CA ALA A 91 7.12 -7.89 6.92
C ALA A 91 7.04 -7.51 8.40
N ALA A 92 7.12 -8.51 9.28
CA ALA A 92 7.14 -8.32 10.73
C ALA A 92 8.55 -8.59 11.29
N SER A 93 8.86 -8.06 12.48
CA SER A 93 10.18 -8.24 13.10
C SER A 93 10.53 -9.70 13.42
N ALA A 94 9.53 -10.57 13.58
CA ALA A 94 9.71 -12.01 13.75
C ALA A 94 10.03 -12.76 12.43
N MET A 95 9.99 -12.07 11.28
CA MET A 95 10.17 -12.70 9.98
C MET A 95 11.65 -12.91 9.67
N THR A 96 12.02 -14.14 9.31
CA THR A 96 13.39 -14.48 8.94
C THR A 96 13.71 -13.99 7.52
N ARG A 97 15.00 -13.78 7.24
CA ARG A 97 15.49 -13.40 5.90
C ARG A 97 15.07 -14.40 4.81
N THR A 98 14.96 -15.68 5.16
CA THR A 98 14.49 -16.74 4.25
C THR A 98 13.00 -16.60 3.98
N GLY A 99 12.18 -16.41 5.02
CA GLY A 99 10.74 -16.20 4.87
C GLY A 99 10.38 -14.92 4.07
N TRP A 100 11.22 -13.88 4.16
CA TRP A 100 11.09 -12.70 3.28
C TRP A 100 11.32 -13.04 1.81
N ARG A 101 12.42 -13.74 1.50
CA ARG A 101 12.74 -14.12 0.11
C ARG A 101 11.65 -14.99 -0.50
N GLU A 102 11.11 -15.94 0.28
CA GLU A 102 10.01 -16.79 -0.14
C GLU A 102 8.75 -15.96 -0.43
N SER A 103 8.38 -15.05 0.47
CA SER A 103 7.20 -14.18 0.30
C SER A 103 7.31 -13.25 -0.92
N VAL A 104 8.50 -12.73 -1.18
CA VAL A 104 8.79 -11.92 -2.39
C VAL A 104 8.71 -12.78 -3.64
N SER A 105 9.27 -14.00 -3.63
CA SER A 105 9.22 -14.90 -4.77
C SER A 105 7.80 -15.40 -5.10
N ALA A 106 6.95 -15.54 -4.08
CA ALA A 106 5.56 -15.99 -4.23
C ALA A 106 4.62 -14.87 -4.72
N THR A 107 4.93 -13.61 -4.41
CA THR A 107 4.09 -12.46 -4.75
C THR A 107 4.53 -11.85 -6.08
N SER A 108 4.15 -12.51 -7.19
CA SER A 108 4.39 -12.14 -8.59
C SER A 108 5.88 -11.97 -9.03
N PRO A 109 6.34 -12.72 -10.05
CA PRO A 109 7.73 -12.66 -10.52
C PRO A 109 8.18 -11.29 -11.03
N CYS A 110 7.26 -10.43 -11.52
CA CYS A 110 7.60 -9.09 -11.99
C CYS A 110 8.02 -8.13 -10.86
N LEU A 111 7.40 -8.24 -9.67
CA LEU A 111 7.77 -7.46 -8.49
C LEU A 111 9.07 -7.97 -7.88
N ALA A 112 9.35 -9.27 -7.99
CA ALA A 112 10.61 -9.86 -7.52
C ALA A 112 11.81 -9.36 -8.35
N GLU A 113 11.71 -9.29 -9.68
CA GLU A 113 12.81 -8.76 -10.50
C GLU A 113 13.06 -7.25 -10.26
N GLU A 114 12.02 -6.44 -10.10
CA GLU A 114 12.18 -4.99 -9.90
C GLU A 114 12.62 -4.64 -8.46
N ALA A 115 12.15 -5.39 -7.45
CA ALA A 115 12.59 -5.27 -6.07
C ALA A 115 14.03 -5.80 -5.85
N LEU A 116 14.46 -6.83 -6.59
CA LEU A 116 15.83 -7.37 -6.50
C LEU A 116 16.84 -6.60 -7.35
N ARG A 117 16.44 -5.97 -8.47
CA ARG A 117 17.36 -5.22 -9.34
C ARG A 117 17.66 -3.80 -8.87
N THR A 118 16.75 -3.16 -8.12
CA THR A 118 16.84 -1.70 -7.92
C THR A 118 17.61 -1.30 -6.65
N PHE A 119 17.70 -2.13 -5.60
CA PHE A 119 18.51 -1.77 -4.42
C PHE A 119 19.04 -3.00 -3.64
N PRO A 120 20.36 -3.26 -3.64
CA PRO A 120 20.96 -4.37 -2.89
C PRO A 120 21.18 -4.05 -1.39
N SER A 121 20.73 -2.91 -0.85
CA SER A 121 21.04 -2.50 0.54
C SER A 121 20.01 -1.51 1.13
N ARG A 122 19.37 -1.87 2.27
CA ARG A 122 18.55 -1.04 3.21
C ARG A 122 17.15 -0.59 2.72
N CYS A 123 16.04 -0.55 3.48
CA CYS A 123 15.69 -0.63 4.92
C CYS A 123 14.35 -1.42 5.08
N LEU A 124 14.12 -2.31 6.05
CA LEU A 124 14.01 -2.20 7.52
C LEU A 124 12.78 -1.39 8.01
N PHE A 125 11.80 -2.11 8.58
CA PHE A 125 10.97 -1.61 9.68
C PHE A 125 11.46 -2.25 10.98
N PRO A 126 11.90 -1.47 11.98
CA PRO A 126 11.86 -1.93 13.36
C PRO A 126 10.39 -1.85 13.81
N ALA A 127 9.78 -2.97 14.20
CA ALA A 127 8.66 -2.93 15.12
C ALA A 127 9.29 -3.08 16.52
N GLU A 128 9.32 -1.99 17.29
CA GLU A 128 9.53 -2.12 18.72
C GLU A 128 8.24 -2.69 19.33
N GLU A 129 8.34 -3.93 19.77
CA GLU A 129 7.40 -4.52 20.72
C GLU A 129 7.68 -3.87 22.08
N ARG A 130 6.92 -2.84 22.46
CA ARG A 130 6.82 -2.41 23.86
C ARG A 130 5.36 -2.21 24.28
N ALA A 131 4.87 -3.27 24.91
CA ALA A 131 4.09 -3.32 26.14
C ALA A 131 3.30 -2.07 26.55
N HIS A 132 1.98 -2.20 26.68
CA HIS A 132 1.30 -2.34 27.97
C HIS A 132 -0.07 -3.00 27.79
#